data_AF-A0A2I3T2P7-F1
#
_entry.id   AF-A0A2I3T2P7-F1
#
_cell.length_a   1.000
_cell.length_b   1.000
_cell.length_c   1.000
_cell.angle_alpha   90.00
_cell.angle_beta   90.00
_cell.angle_gamma   90.00
#
_symmetry.space_group_name_H-M   'P 1'
#
loop_
_entity.id
_entity.type
_entity.pdbx_description
1 polymer ?
#
loop_
_entity_poly.entity_id
_entity_poly.type
_entity_poly.pdbx_seq_one_letter_code
_entity_poly.pdbx_strand_id
1 'polypeptide(L)'
;FVDDHSSMFPSERKHDIPDTFKQLDNILAAVHDVLNESSELLQELRQEGAGCLGLLCASLSYEAEKIFKWIFSKFSSSAKDEVKLLYLCAAYKALETVGEKKAFSSVMQLVMTSLQSILENVDTPELLCKCVKCILLVARCYPHIFSTNFRVSSSFRFSDHGVRGMVVCVRI
;
A
#
# COMPACT_ATOMS: atom_id res chain seq x y z
N PHE A 1 -11.05 52.71 -28.88
CA PHE A 1 -10.94 53.07 -27.45
C PHE A 1 -12.35 53.22 -26.93
N VAL A 2 -13.02 52.19 -26.41
CA VAL A 2 -12.59 51.20 -25.41
C VAL A 2 -13.25 49.85 -25.74
N ASP A 3 -12.48 48.77 -25.72
CA ASP A 3 -12.97 47.40 -25.67
C ASP A 3 -13.28 47.05 -24.21
N ASP A 4 -14.54 46.73 -23.91
CA ASP A 4 -14.96 46.17 -22.62
C ASP A 4 -15.37 44.71 -22.86
N HIS A 5 -14.36 43.84 -22.83
CA HIS A 5 -14.52 42.39 -22.81
C HIS A 5 -13.99 41.89 -21.46
N SER A 6 -14.72 42.17 -20.39
CA SER A 6 -14.52 41.50 -19.10
C SER A 6 -15.14 40.10 -19.19
N SER A 7 -14.34 39.14 -19.63
CA SER A 7 -14.60 37.71 -19.46
C SER A 7 -13.82 37.18 -18.25
N MET A 8 -14.32 36.08 -17.68
CA MET A 8 -13.67 35.23 -16.66
C MET A 8 -13.71 35.83 -15.24
N PHE A 9 -14.33 35.22 -14.22
CA PHE A 9 -14.32 33.81 -13.82
C PHE A 9 -15.62 33.43 -13.10
N PRO A 10 -16.20 32.23 -13.29
CA PRO A 10 -17.18 31.70 -12.35
C PRO A 10 -16.49 31.27 -11.06
N SER A 11 -16.92 31.88 -9.97
CA SER A 11 -16.58 31.60 -8.60
C SER A 11 -16.93 30.17 -8.18
N GLU A 12 -16.00 29.57 -7.43
CA GLU A 12 -16.23 28.53 -6.39
C GLU A 12 -16.83 27.17 -6.82
N ARG A 13 -15.93 26.25 -7.21
CA ARG A 13 -16.16 24.80 -7.09
C ARG A 13 -16.20 24.38 -5.61
N LYS A 14 -17.34 24.57 -4.95
CA LYS A 14 -17.66 23.99 -3.64
C LYS A 14 -18.86 23.05 -3.79
N HIS A 15 -18.73 21.95 -4.56
CA HIS A 15 -19.79 20.93 -4.55
C HIS A 15 -19.39 19.47 -4.88
N ASP A 16 -18.11 19.09 -4.94
CA ASP A 16 -17.71 17.75 -5.46
C ASP A 16 -17.06 16.78 -4.44
N ILE A 17 -17.03 17.13 -3.15
CA ILE A 17 -16.34 16.31 -2.14
C ILE A 17 -17.12 15.02 -1.77
N PRO A 18 -18.47 14.98 -1.66
CA PRO A 18 -19.17 13.76 -1.25
C PRO A 18 -19.15 12.62 -2.28
N ASP A 19 -19.10 12.94 -3.57
CA ASP A 19 -19.24 11.94 -4.64
C ASP A 19 -17.94 11.19 -4.92
N THR A 20 -16.79 11.86 -4.77
CA THR A 20 -15.47 11.24 -4.96
C THR A 20 -15.15 10.21 -3.87
N PHE A 21 -15.50 10.47 -2.60
CA PHE A 21 -15.34 9.50 -1.52
C PHE A 21 -16.22 8.25 -1.70
N LYS A 22 -17.48 8.42 -2.13
CA LYS A 22 -18.38 7.31 -2.42
C LYS A 22 -17.86 6.44 -3.56
N GLN A 23 -17.29 7.05 -4.59
CA GLN A 23 -16.70 6.32 -5.71
C GLN A 23 -15.52 5.46 -5.26
N LEU A 24 -14.63 5.97 -4.40
CA LEU A 24 -13.54 5.17 -3.85
C LEU A 24 -14.05 3.95 -3.07
N ASP A 25 -15.03 4.14 -2.19
CA ASP A 25 -15.59 3.03 -1.40
C ASP A 25 -16.25 1.97 -2.30
N ASN A 26 -16.94 2.38 -3.37
CA ASN A 26 -17.50 1.47 -4.36
C ASN A 26 -16.42 0.70 -5.13
N ILE A 27 -15.31 1.36 -5.51
CA ILE A 27 -14.18 0.71 -6.18
C ILE A 27 -13.52 -0.30 -5.25
N LEU A 28 -13.29 0.07 -3.98
CA LEU A 28 -12.71 -0.83 -2.98
C LEU A 28 -13.59 -2.05 -2.75
N ALA A 29 -14.92 -1.88 -2.71
CA ALA A 29 -15.87 -2.99 -2.63
C ALA A 29 -15.80 -3.90 -3.86
N ALA A 30 -15.82 -3.34 -5.07
CA ALA A 30 -15.74 -4.14 -6.30
C ALA A 30 -14.41 -4.94 -6.39
N VAL A 31 -13.28 -4.32 -6.02
CA VAL A 31 -12.00 -5.02 -5.99
C VAL A 31 -11.98 -6.09 -4.88
N HIS A 32 -12.58 -5.83 -3.73
CA HIS A 32 -12.73 -6.83 -2.67
C HIS A 32 -13.44 -8.08 -3.17
N ASP A 33 -14.53 -7.91 -3.92
CA ASP A 33 -15.30 -9.03 -4.48
C ASP A 33 -14.45 -9.84 -5.46
N VAL A 34 -13.71 -9.16 -6.37
CA VAL A 34 -12.76 -9.81 -7.29
C VAL A 34 -11.70 -10.61 -6.53
N LEU A 35 -11.09 -10.05 -5.48
CA LEU A 35 -10.04 -10.71 -4.71
C LEU A 35 -10.53 -11.94 -3.93
N ASN A 36 -11.80 -11.93 -3.51
CA ASN A 36 -12.43 -13.01 -2.75
C ASN A 36 -13.06 -14.08 -3.64
N GLU A 37 -13.04 -13.89 -4.96
CA GLU A 37 -13.58 -14.88 -5.88
C GLU A 37 -12.88 -16.24 -5.67
N SER A 38 -13.69 -17.29 -5.60
CA SER A 38 -13.27 -18.62 -5.17
C SER A 38 -12.79 -19.52 -6.30
N SER A 39 -13.11 -19.16 -7.54
CA SER A 39 -12.72 -19.92 -8.71
C SER A 39 -11.20 -19.87 -8.94
N GLU A 40 -10.55 -21.02 -8.91
CA GLU A 40 -9.12 -21.16 -9.23
C GLU A 40 -8.80 -20.70 -10.66
N LEU A 41 -9.76 -20.82 -11.59
CA LEU A 41 -9.64 -20.35 -12.98
C LEU A 41 -9.48 -18.82 -13.08
N LEU A 42 -9.83 -18.08 -12.02
CA LEU A 42 -9.76 -16.63 -11.97
C LEU A 42 -8.53 -16.13 -11.19
N GLN A 43 -7.54 -16.99 -10.92
CA GLN A 43 -6.34 -16.60 -10.18
C GLN A 43 -5.60 -15.43 -10.83
N GLU A 44 -5.46 -15.40 -12.16
CA GLU A 44 -4.81 -14.29 -12.87
C GLU A 44 -5.59 -12.98 -12.69
N LEU A 45 -6.92 -13.04 -12.80
CA LEU A 45 -7.81 -11.89 -12.57
C LEU A 45 -7.67 -11.36 -11.13
N ARG A 46 -7.58 -12.24 -10.13
CA ARG A 46 -7.36 -11.87 -8.73
C ARG A 46 -6.02 -11.15 -8.54
N GLN A 47 -4.95 -11.65 -9.17
CA GLN A 47 -3.65 -11.00 -9.11
C GLN A 47 -3.67 -9.62 -9.78
N GLU A 48 -4.32 -9.49 -10.93
CA GLU A 48 -4.50 -8.20 -11.60
C GLU A 48 -5.34 -7.24 -10.74
N GLY A 49 -6.38 -7.73 -10.07
CA GLY A 49 -7.17 -6.96 -9.09
C GLY A 49 -6.31 -6.42 -7.94
N ALA A 50 -5.39 -7.23 -7.41
CA ALA A 50 -4.44 -6.78 -6.39
C ALA A 50 -3.46 -5.72 -6.96
N GLY A 51 -2.99 -5.90 -8.19
CA GLY A 51 -2.16 -4.93 -8.91
C GLY A 51 -2.86 -3.59 -9.07
N CYS A 52 -4.10 -3.60 -9.56
CA CYS A 52 -4.97 -2.43 -9.72
C CYS A 52 -5.19 -1.70 -8.40
N LEU A 53 -5.42 -2.41 -7.29
CA LEU A 53 -5.53 -1.79 -5.97
C LEU A 53 -4.26 -1.05 -5.54
N GLY A 54 -3.10 -1.66 -5.80
CA GLY A 54 -1.81 -1.02 -5.52
C GLY A 54 -1.58 0.24 -6.35
N LEU A 55 -1.91 0.20 -7.65
CA LEU A 55 -1.83 1.34 -8.55
C LEU A 55 -2.82 2.44 -8.19
N LEU A 56 -4.03 2.08 -7.76
CA LEU A 56 -5.03 3.02 -7.26
C LEU A 56 -4.50 3.76 -6.04
N CYS A 57 -3.92 3.04 -5.07
CA CYS A 57 -3.31 3.64 -3.89
C CYS A 57 -2.17 4.61 -4.25
N ALA A 58 -1.31 4.23 -5.20
CA ALA A 58 -0.23 5.09 -5.68
C ALA A 58 -0.74 6.34 -6.43
N SER A 59 -1.83 6.20 -7.20
CA SER A 59 -2.43 7.29 -7.97
C SER A 59 -3.20 8.27 -7.09
N LEU A 60 -3.85 7.78 -6.04
CA LEU A 60 -4.60 8.55 -5.05
C LEU A 60 -3.77 8.73 -3.78
N SER A 61 -2.54 9.22 -3.90
CA SER A 61 -1.61 9.27 -2.76
C SER A 61 -2.12 10.09 -1.57
N TYR A 62 -3.04 11.04 -1.80
CA TYR A 62 -3.72 11.81 -0.75
C TYR A 62 -4.73 10.99 0.07
N GLU A 63 -5.26 9.89 -0.48
CA GLU A 63 -6.13 8.91 0.20
C GLU A 63 -5.35 7.66 0.67
N ALA A 64 -4.02 7.64 0.52
CA ALA A 64 -3.22 6.44 0.79
C ALA A 64 -3.42 5.90 2.21
N GLU A 65 -3.59 6.78 3.21
CA GLU A 65 -3.89 6.34 4.58
C GLU A 65 -5.18 5.54 4.67
N LYS A 66 -6.27 6.02 4.04
CA LYS A 66 -7.56 5.32 4.00
C LYS A 66 -7.41 3.97 3.31
N ILE A 67 -6.73 3.94 2.17
CA ILE A 67 -6.56 2.73 1.37
C ILE A 67 -5.68 1.69 2.09
N PHE A 68 -4.56 2.09 2.69
CA PHE A 68 -3.71 1.18 3.46
C PHE A 68 -4.43 0.62 4.69
N LYS A 69 -5.14 1.46 5.45
CA LYS A 69 -5.98 0.98 6.57
C LYS A 69 -7.01 -0.03 6.11
N TRP A 70 -7.65 0.23 4.97
CA TRP A 70 -8.61 -0.70 4.38
C TRP A 70 -7.95 -2.03 3.97
N ILE A 71 -6.80 -1.98 3.28
CA ILE A 71 -6.03 -3.18 2.88
C ILE A 71 -5.68 -4.03 4.11
N PHE A 72 -5.08 -3.42 5.15
CA PHE A 72 -4.65 -4.16 6.33
C PHE A 72 -5.84 -4.65 7.17
N SER A 73 -6.95 -3.91 7.20
CA SER A 73 -8.19 -4.38 7.83
C SER A 73 -8.73 -5.63 7.11
N LYS A 74 -8.80 -5.62 5.78
CA LYS A 74 -9.27 -6.77 4.98
C LYS A 74 -8.34 -7.97 5.06
N PHE A 75 -7.02 -7.73 5.12
CA PHE A 75 -6.03 -8.75 5.41
C PHE A 75 -6.35 -9.44 6.74
N SER A 76 -6.48 -8.68 7.83
CA SER A 76 -6.68 -9.24 9.17
C SER A 76 -8.03 -9.94 9.33
N SER A 77 -9.07 -9.51 8.60
CA SER A 77 -10.39 -10.17 8.63
C SER A 77 -10.50 -11.41 7.76
N SER A 78 -9.56 -11.65 6.84
CA SER A 78 -9.63 -12.78 5.92
C SER A 78 -9.25 -14.08 6.63
N ALA A 79 -10.04 -15.13 6.42
CA ALA A 79 -9.71 -16.48 6.86
C ALA A 79 -8.86 -17.27 5.84
N LYS A 80 -8.81 -16.80 4.58
CA LYS A 80 -8.11 -17.49 3.48
C LYS A 80 -6.74 -16.86 3.24
N ASP A 81 -5.68 -17.64 3.36
CA ASP A 81 -4.30 -17.16 3.19
C ASP A 81 -3.99 -16.71 1.76
N GLU A 82 -4.59 -17.35 0.75
CA GLU A 82 -4.51 -16.88 -0.64
C GLU A 82 -5.07 -15.45 -0.82
N VAL A 83 -6.17 -15.12 -0.14
CA VAL A 83 -6.75 -13.78 -0.16
C VAL A 83 -5.88 -12.79 0.62
N LYS A 84 -5.34 -13.20 1.78
CA LYS A 84 -4.37 -12.39 2.55
C LYS A 84 -3.15 -12.06 1.71
N LEU A 85 -2.64 -13.03 0.95
CA LEU A 85 -1.48 -12.84 0.07
C LEU A 85 -1.76 -11.79 -1.00
N LEU A 86 -2.97 -11.76 -1.56
CA LEU A 86 -3.39 -10.72 -2.52
C LEU A 86 -3.38 -9.31 -1.91
N TYR A 87 -3.84 -9.13 -0.67
CA TYR A 87 -3.74 -7.83 0.01
C TYR A 87 -2.30 -7.38 0.24
N LEU A 88 -1.41 -8.30 0.61
CA LEU A 88 0.03 -8.01 0.68
C LEU A 88 0.63 -7.72 -0.70
N CYS A 89 0.16 -8.36 -1.77
CA CYS A 89 0.51 -8.01 -3.15
C CYS A 89 0.10 -6.58 -3.50
N ALA A 90 -1.12 -6.16 -3.15
CA ALA A 90 -1.58 -4.79 -3.37
C ALA A 90 -0.74 -3.76 -2.61
N ALA A 91 -0.46 -4.01 -1.32
CA ALA A 91 0.40 -3.14 -0.52
C ALA A 91 1.81 -3.05 -1.11
N TYR A 92 2.41 -4.19 -1.48
CA TYR A 92 3.71 -4.23 -2.15
C TYR A 92 3.69 -3.39 -3.44
N LYS A 93 2.65 -3.55 -4.27
CA LYS A 93 2.56 -2.85 -5.55
C LYS A 93 2.45 -1.34 -5.36
N ALA A 94 1.69 -0.87 -4.37
CA ALA A 94 1.62 0.54 -4.02
C ALA A 94 2.99 1.10 -3.63
N LEU A 95 3.70 0.40 -2.74
CA LEU A 95 5.04 0.78 -2.25
C LEU A 95 6.08 0.81 -3.38
N GLU A 96 6.05 -0.21 -4.25
CA GLU A 96 6.93 -0.31 -5.43
C GLU A 96 6.70 0.85 -6.40
N THR A 97 5.43 1.17 -6.66
CA THR A 97 5.04 2.19 -7.66
C THR A 97 5.41 3.60 -7.23
N VAL A 98 5.24 3.93 -5.94
CA VAL A 98 5.60 5.24 -5.42
C VAL A 98 7.11 5.39 -5.26
N GLY A 99 7.81 4.30 -4.92
CA GLY A 99 9.28 4.25 -4.89
C GLY A 99 9.93 5.45 -4.18
N GLU A 100 10.94 6.04 -4.81
CA GLU A 100 11.74 7.16 -4.30
C GLU A 100 11.03 8.52 -4.33
N LYS A 101 9.83 8.61 -4.91
CA LYS A 101 9.07 9.88 -4.98
C LYS A 101 8.59 10.36 -3.61
N LYS A 102 8.75 9.54 -2.56
CA LYS A 102 8.41 9.84 -1.16
C LYS A 102 6.97 10.32 -0.94
N ALA A 103 6.05 10.01 -1.85
CA ALA A 103 4.66 10.48 -1.82
C ALA A 103 3.85 9.91 -0.64
N PHE A 104 4.34 8.85 0.01
CA PHE A 104 3.71 8.23 1.18
C PHE A 104 4.40 8.58 2.51
N SER A 105 5.23 9.63 2.55
CA SER A 105 6.03 9.97 3.74
C SER A 105 5.21 10.07 5.03
N SER A 106 4.03 10.71 4.99
CA SER A 106 3.15 10.87 6.15
C SER A 106 2.50 9.56 6.62
N VAL A 107 2.34 8.59 5.73
CA VAL A 107 1.59 7.34 5.97
C VAL A 107 2.52 6.17 6.30
N MET A 108 3.81 6.30 5.99
CA MET A 108 4.74 5.17 6.02
C MET A 108 4.94 4.59 7.43
N GLN A 109 4.84 5.42 8.47
CA GLN A 109 4.88 4.93 9.85
C GLN A 109 3.71 3.99 10.15
N LEU A 110 2.49 4.32 9.69
CA LEU A 110 1.33 3.43 9.81
C LEU A 110 1.57 2.13 9.05
N VAL A 111 2.03 2.21 7.80
CA VAL A 111 2.30 1.03 6.97
C VAL A 111 3.30 0.12 7.66
N MET A 112 4.39 0.68 8.20
CA MET A 112 5.42 -0.09 8.87
C MET A 112 4.92 -0.79 10.14
N THR A 113 4.18 -0.07 10.99
CA THR A 113 3.60 -0.65 12.21
C THR A 113 2.60 -1.77 11.88
N SER A 114 1.75 -1.59 10.85
CA SER A 114 0.86 -2.65 10.38
C SER A 114 1.62 -3.86 9.85
N LEU A 115 2.67 -3.67 9.04
CA LEU A 115 3.50 -4.76 8.53
C LEU A 115 4.23 -5.51 9.64
N GLN A 116 4.71 -4.81 10.67
CA GLN A 116 5.32 -5.44 11.84
C GLN A 116 4.29 -6.31 12.58
N SER A 117 3.10 -5.80 12.85
CA SER A 117 2.04 -6.59 13.48
C SER A 117 1.66 -7.80 12.63
N ILE A 118 1.60 -7.67 11.30
CA ILE A 118 1.37 -8.81 10.40
C ILE A 118 2.53 -9.81 10.53
N LEU A 119 3.78 -9.34 10.51
CA LEU A 119 4.97 -10.20 10.62
C LEU A 119 4.97 -11.05 11.90
N GLU A 120 4.47 -10.50 13.01
CA GLU A 120 4.36 -11.18 14.30
C GLU A 120 3.25 -12.26 14.32
N ASN A 121 2.29 -12.24 13.39
CA ASN A 121 1.09 -13.09 13.41
C ASN A 121 0.90 -13.95 12.14
N VAL A 122 1.84 -13.97 11.20
CA VAL A 122 1.73 -14.79 9.97
C VAL A 122 2.19 -16.22 10.21
N ASP A 123 1.37 -17.18 9.77
CA ASP A 123 1.60 -18.61 10.03
C ASP A 123 2.10 -19.39 8.82
N THR A 124 2.15 -18.76 7.63
CA THR A 124 2.59 -19.42 6.38
C THR A 124 3.85 -18.79 5.78
N PRO A 125 4.73 -19.60 5.17
CA PRO A 125 5.95 -19.11 4.52
C PRO A 125 5.68 -18.07 3.42
N GLU A 126 4.60 -18.22 2.66
CA GLU A 126 4.24 -17.35 1.54
C GLU A 126 3.86 -15.95 2.05
N LEU A 127 3.04 -15.87 3.09
CA LEU A 127 2.65 -14.62 3.73
C LEU A 127 3.85 -13.94 4.39
N LEU A 128 4.68 -14.71 5.10
CA LEU A 128 5.93 -14.22 5.68
C LEU A 128 6.84 -13.61 4.61
N CYS A 129 7.11 -14.36 3.54
CA CYS A 129 7.95 -13.92 2.43
C CYS A 129 7.44 -12.61 1.81
N LYS A 130 6.13 -12.51 1.59
CA LYS A 130 5.54 -11.30 0.99
C LYS A 130 5.56 -10.11 1.96
N CYS A 131 5.26 -10.32 3.24
CA CYS A 131 5.32 -9.28 4.28
C CYS A 131 6.75 -8.72 4.40
N VAL A 132 7.76 -9.59 4.45
CA VAL A 132 9.18 -9.19 4.50
C VAL A 132 9.57 -8.38 3.24
N LYS A 133 9.08 -8.75 2.05
CA LYS A 133 9.30 -7.96 0.84
C LYS A 133 8.72 -6.54 0.94
N CYS A 134 7.55 -6.37 1.54
CA CYS A 134 6.99 -5.04 1.81
C CYS A 134 7.87 -4.26 2.78
N ILE A 135 8.26 -4.86 3.90
CA ILE A 135 9.14 -4.23 4.92
C ILE A 135 10.47 -3.79 4.30
N LEU A 136 11.06 -4.63 3.44
CA LEU A 136 12.29 -4.31 2.72
C LEU A 136 12.16 -3.11 1.78
N LEU A 137 11.03 -2.97 1.08
CA LEU A 137 10.75 -1.79 0.28
C LEU A 137 10.65 -0.53 1.15
N VAL A 138 9.97 -0.61 2.29
CA VAL A 138 9.90 0.50 3.25
C VAL A 138 11.30 0.86 3.76
N ALA A 139 12.11 -0.14 4.12
CA ALA A 139 13.49 0.07 4.58
C ALA A 139 14.36 0.78 3.54
N ARG A 140 14.20 0.43 2.26
CA ARG A 140 14.93 1.05 1.15
C ARG A 140 14.51 2.50 0.92
N CYS A 141 13.21 2.77 0.87
CA CYS A 141 12.69 4.10 0.51
C CYS A 141 12.61 5.07 1.71
N TYR A 142 12.44 4.54 2.93
CA TYR A 142 12.21 5.28 4.18
C TYR A 142 13.02 4.67 5.34
N PRO A 143 14.37 4.71 5.28
CA PRO A 143 15.22 4.02 6.27
C PRO A 143 15.01 4.49 7.71
N HIS A 144 14.67 5.77 7.91
CA HIS A 144 14.36 6.33 9.23
C HIS A 144 13.10 5.73 9.86
N ILE A 145 12.08 5.37 9.05
CA ILE A 145 10.90 4.66 9.52
C ILE A 145 11.30 3.25 9.94
N PHE A 146 12.13 2.58 9.14
CA PHE A 146 12.61 1.24 9.47
C PHE A 146 13.37 1.20 10.79
N SER A 147 14.32 2.11 11.03
CA SER A 147 15.11 2.14 12.27
C SER A 147 14.29 2.41 13.54
N THR A 148 13.15 3.09 13.41
CA THR A 148 12.26 3.37 14.55
C THR A 148 11.47 2.14 14.96
N ASN A 149 11.11 1.28 14.00
CA ASN A 149 10.28 0.10 14.24
C ASN A 149 11.12 -1.18 14.45
N PHE A 150 12.32 -1.26 13.86
CA PHE A 150 13.26 -2.36 14.03
C PHE A 150 14.57 -1.85 14.62
N ARG A 151 14.95 -2.35 15.81
CA ARG A 151 16.24 -2.01 16.43
C ARG A 151 17.37 -2.61 15.59
N VAL A 152 18.07 -1.77 14.83
CA VAL A 152 19.25 -2.14 14.05
C VAL A 152 20.47 -2.18 14.97
N SER A 153 20.94 -3.37 15.35
CA SER A 153 22.27 -3.54 15.93
C SER A 153 23.31 -3.41 14.81
N SER A 154 23.70 -2.16 14.51
CA SER A 154 24.94 -1.75 13.84
C SER A 154 25.55 -2.73 12.82
N SER A 155 24.90 -2.91 11.65
CA SER A 155 25.55 -3.16 10.35
C SER A 155 24.50 -3.33 9.23
N PHE A 156 23.74 -2.27 8.90
CA PHE A 156 22.92 -2.27 7.69
C PHE A 156 23.68 -1.53 6.58
N ARG A 157 24.19 -2.24 5.58
CA ARG A 157 24.72 -1.64 4.35
C ARG A 157 23.84 -2.07 3.18
N PHE A 158 23.16 -1.10 2.56
CA PHE A 158 22.54 -1.28 1.26
C PHE A 158 23.63 -1.20 0.19
N SER A 159 23.72 -2.19 -0.69
CA SER A 159 24.52 -2.13 -1.93
C SER A 159 23.59 -2.09 -3.13
N ASP A 160 24.00 -1.36 -4.18
CA ASP A 160 23.24 -1.08 -5.42
C ASP A 160 22.83 -2.33 -6.24
N HIS A 161 23.26 -3.54 -5.86
CA HIS A 161 23.01 -4.78 -6.59
C HIS A 161 22.10 -5.79 -5.89
N GLY A 162 21.29 -5.33 -4.94
CA GLY A 162 20.32 -6.17 -4.23
C GLY A 162 20.82 -6.73 -2.89
N VAL A 163 19.89 -7.33 -2.16
CA VAL A 163 20.04 -7.70 -0.74
C VAL A 163 20.86 -8.98 -0.62
N ARG A 164 22.15 -8.87 -0.29
CA ARG A 164 22.97 -10.00 0.16
C ARG A 164 23.25 -9.86 1.65
N GLY A 165 22.76 -10.83 2.44
CA GLY A 165 23.04 -10.94 3.87
C GLY A 165 22.19 -10.04 4.74
N MET A 166 20.86 -10.24 4.74
CA MET A 166 19.99 -9.61 5.71
C MET A 166 19.87 -10.49 6.96
N VAL A 167 20.67 -10.22 7.99
CA VAL A 167 20.39 -10.73 9.35
C VAL A 167 19.52 -9.67 10.02
N VAL A 168 18.20 -9.70 9.77
CA VAL A 168 17.28 -8.94 10.63
C VAL A 168 17.22 -9.70 11.93
N CYS A 169 17.82 -9.14 12.98
CA CYS A 169 17.57 -9.63 14.33
C CYS A 169 16.16 -9.16 14.72
N VAL A 170 15.13 -9.85 14.22
CA VAL A 170 13.77 -9.71 14.74
C VAL A 170 13.79 -10.40 16.10
N ARG A 171 13.92 -9.63 17.18
CA ARG A 171 13.46 -10.14 18.47
C ARG A 171 11.94 -10.10 18.40
N ILE A 172 11.35 -11.28 18.18
CA ILE A 172 9.99 -11.58 18.63
C ILE A 172 10.10 -11.81 20.14
#